data_AF-A0A832M1B3-F1
#
_entry.id   AF-A0A832M1B3-F1
#
_cell.length_a   1.000
_cell.length_b   1.000
_cell.length_c   1.000
_cell.angle_alpha   90.00
_cell.angle_beta   90.00
_cell.angle_gamma   90.00
#
_symmetry.space_group_name_H-M   'P 1'
#
loop_
_entity.id
_entity.type
_entity.pdbx_description
1 polymer ?
#
loop_
_entity_poly.entity_id
_entity_poly.type
_entity_poly.pdbx_seq_one_letter_code
_entity_poly.pdbx_strand_id
1 'polypeptide(L)'
;MLPSRARRVEALIEFLSELIREEEPTRGRARKLLVGVYARYCLEPITGASTESAFERELAVAYALAEEGLGWSDELERLSRAFARERMCSRALGLMLGGASPADALGRASAKLPRACVAALLGYARALHYL
;
A
#
# COMPACT_ATOMS: atom_id res chain seq x y z
N MET A 1 18.40 -13.88 -15.20
CA MET A 1 17.16 -13.88 -14.40
C MET A 1 17.18 -12.67 -13.48
N LEU A 2 16.17 -11.81 -13.53
CA LEU A 2 16.06 -10.68 -12.61
C LEU A 2 15.88 -11.19 -11.16
N PRO A 3 16.51 -10.54 -10.16
CA PRO A 3 16.28 -10.82 -8.75
C PRO A 3 14.77 -10.80 -8.42
N SER A 4 14.31 -11.62 -7.47
CA SER A 4 12.89 -11.70 -7.10
C SER A 4 12.29 -10.35 -6.72
N ARG A 5 13.10 -9.46 -6.14
CA ARG A 5 12.72 -8.08 -5.80
C ARG A 5 12.46 -7.21 -7.03
N ALA A 6 13.31 -7.28 -8.05
CA ALA A 6 13.16 -6.49 -9.27
C ALA A 6 11.89 -6.89 -10.04
N ARG A 7 11.65 -8.20 -10.18
CA ARG A 7 10.40 -8.72 -10.78
C ARG A 7 9.15 -8.28 -10.04
N ARG A 8 9.23 -8.18 -8.71
CA ARG A 8 8.13 -7.68 -7.88
C ARG A 8 7.86 -6.21 -8.15
N VAL A 9 8.90 -5.37 -8.23
CA VAL A 9 8.74 -3.96 -8.56
C VAL A 9 8.08 -3.81 -9.94
N GLU A 10 8.54 -4.55 -10.95
CA GLU A 10 7.92 -4.56 -12.28
C GLU A 10 6.45 -4.97 -12.24
N ALA A 11 6.13 -6.06 -11.55
CA ALA A 11 4.75 -6.51 -11.36
C ALA A 11 3.88 -5.45 -10.65
N LEU A 12 4.42 -4.76 -9.64
CA LEU A 12 3.69 -3.71 -8.93
C LEU A 12 3.47 -2.47 -9.80
N ILE A 13 4.44 -2.10 -10.64
CA ILE A 13 4.28 -1.02 -11.63
C ILE A 13 3.20 -1.37 -12.66
N GLU A 14 3.19 -2.60 -13.16
CA GLU A 14 2.14 -3.10 -14.06
C GLU A 14 0.76 -3.05 -13.39
N PHE A 15 0.66 -3.58 -12.17
CA PHE A 15 -0.54 -3.54 -11.36
C PHE A 15 -1.08 -2.11 -11.18
N LEU A 16 -0.23 -1.15 -10.79
CA LEU A 16 -0.63 0.25 -10.59
C LEU A 16 -1.09 0.88 -11.91
N SER A 17 -0.39 0.60 -13.01
CA SER A 17 -0.71 1.09 -14.34
C SER A 17 -2.03 0.52 -14.88
N GLU A 18 -2.38 -0.72 -14.52
CA GLU A 18 -3.68 -1.30 -14.83
C GLU A 18 -4.79 -0.73 -13.93
N LEU A 19 -4.54 -0.61 -12.62
CA LEU A 19 -5.52 -0.16 -11.66
C LEU A 19 -5.98 1.29 -11.92
N ILE A 20 -5.07 2.17 -12.33
CA ILE A 20 -5.41 3.57 -12.61
C ILE A 20 -6.31 3.78 -13.83
N ARG A 21 -6.40 2.77 -14.70
CA ARG A 21 -7.29 2.78 -15.85
C ARG A 21 -8.70 2.28 -15.52
N GLU A 22 -8.93 1.71 -14.34
CA GLU A 22 -10.29 1.36 -13.90
C GLU A 22 -11.10 2.63 -13.59
N GLU A 23 -12.37 2.67 -14.02
CA GLU A 23 -13.28 3.79 -13.71
C GLU A 23 -13.56 3.91 -12.22
N GLU A 24 -13.68 2.77 -11.51
CA GLU A 24 -13.95 2.72 -10.07
C GLU A 24 -13.04 1.73 -9.34
N PRO A 25 -11.78 2.12 -9.04
CA PRO A 25 -10.82 1.26 -8.36
C PRO A 25 -11.20 1.11 -6.88
N THR A 26 -11.87 0.01 -6.55
CA THR A 26 -12.17 -0.36 -5.15
C THR A 26 -11.09 -1.27 -4.56
N ARG A 27 -10.99 -1.34 -3.23
CA ARG A 27 -10.06 -2.26 -2.53
C ARG A 27 -10.17 -3.70 -3.01
N GLY A 28 -11.41 -4.19 -3.17
CA GLY A 28 -11.67 -5.56 -3.63
C GLY A 28 -11.23 -5.81 -5.07
N ARG A 29 -11.38 -4.81 -5.95
CA ARG A 29 -10.90 -4.86 -7.34
C ARG A 29 -9.38 -4.84 -7.41
N ALA A 30 -8.75 -3.91 -6.70
CA ALA A 30 -7.30 -3.81 -6.57
C ALA A 30 -6.69 -5.16 -6.12
N ARG A 31 -7.28 -5.80 -5.10
CA ARG A 31 -6.81 -7.12 -4.65
C ARG A 31 -6.93 -8.20 -5.73
N LYS A 32 -8.07 -8.28 -6.42
CA LYS A 32 -8.28 -9.28 -7.50
C LYS A 32 -7.30 -9.06 -8.66
N LEU A 33 -7.09 -7.80 -9.04
CA LEU A 33 -6.14 -7.43 -10.08
C LEU A 33 -4.72 -7.83 -9.70
N LEU A 34 -4.30 -7.52 -8.48
CA LEU A 34 -2.96 -7.83 -7.97
C LEU A 34 -2.67 -9.33 -7.95
N VAL A 35 -3.66 -10.16 -7.57
CA VAL A 35 -3.55 -11.62 -7.65
C VAL A 35 -3.31 -12.07 -9.10
N GLY A 36 -4.06 -11.51 -10.05
CA GLY A 36 -3.90 -11.82 -11.47
C GLY A 36 -2.51 -11.42 -12.01
N VAL A 37 -2.04 -10.23 -11.67
CA VAL A 37 -0.70 -9.76 -12.05
C VAL A 37 0.38 -10.67 -11.47
N TYR A 38 0.29 -11.02 -10.18
CA TYR A 38 1.28 -11.89 -9.52
C TYR A 38 1.32 -13.29 -10.14
N ALA A 39 0.18 -13.83 -10.54
CA ALA A 39 0.11 -15.10 -11.27
C ALA A 39 0.85 -15.03 -12.61
N ARG A 40 0.75 -13.92 -13.36
CA ARG A 40 1.48 -13.72 -14.63
C ARG A 40 3.00 -13.68 -14.44
N TYR A 41 3.47 -13.12 -13.33
CA TYR A 41 4.90 -13.01 -13.00
C TYR A 41 5.44 -14.22 -12.23
N CYS A 42 4.60 -15.23 -11.94
CA CYS A 42 4.93 -16.36 -11.07
C CYS A 42 5.50 -15.90 -9.71
N LEU A 43 4.85 -14.91 -9.09
CA LEU A 43 5.25 -14.34 -7.81
C LEU A 43 4.29 -14.73 -6.69
N GLU A 44 4.86 -15.08 -5.54
CA GLU A 44 4.12 -15.24 -4.29
C GLU A 44 4.14 -13.92 -3.50
N PRO A 45 3.02 -13.57 -2.83
CA PRO A 45 3.00 -12.44 -1.92
C PRO A 45 3.92 -12.67 -0.71
N ILE A 46 4.39 -11.60 -0.10
CA ILE A 46 5.21 -11.57 1.10
C ILE A 46 4.37 -12.15 2.24
N THR A 47 4.84 -13.26 2.79
CA THR A 47 4.23 -13.96 3.93
C THR A 47 4.89 -13.52 5.27
N GLY A 48 4.27 -13.83 6.41
CA GLY A 48 4.70 -13.34 7.74
C GLY A 48 3.54 -13.10 8.73
N ALA A 49 3.87 -12.85 10.00
CA ALA A 49 2.98 -13.11 11.15
C ALA A 49 1.86 -12.09 11.46
N SER A 50 1.76 -10.93 10.78
CA SER A 50 1.04 -9.78 11.37
C SER A 50 0.07 -8.99 10.46
N THR A 51 -0.60 -9.59 9.48
CA THR A 51 -1.68 -8.90 8.73
C THR A 51 -2.77 -9.86 8.23
N GLU A 52 -4.00 -9.34 8.14
CA GLU A 52 -5.24 -10.03 7.72
C GLU A 52 -5.15 -10.76 6.34
N SER A 53 -4.17 -10.47 5.47
CA SER A 53 -3.74 -11.39 4.38
C SER A 53 -2.38 -10.99 3.78
N ALA A 54 -1.73 -11.88 3.02
CA ALA A 54 -0.45 -11.60 2.35
C ALA A 54 -0.56 -10.52 1.25
N PHE A 55 -1.66 -10.51 0.49
CA PHE A 55 -1.89 -9.50 -0.56
C PHE A 55 -2.24 -8.11 -0.02
N GLU A 56 -2.76 -8.01 1.22
CA GLU A 56 -2.93 -6.70 1.86
C GLU A 56 -1.59 -6.01 2.11
N ARG A 57 -0.52 -6.79 2.38
CA ARG A 57 0.84 -6.23 2.45
C ARG A 57 1.35 -5.80 1.10
N GLU A 58 1.07 -6.56 0.05
CA GLU A 58 1.47 -6.15 -1.29
C GLU A 58 0.79 -4.86 -1.74
N LEU A 59 -0.47 -4.64 -1.35
CA LEU A 59 -1.14 -3.37 -1.60
C LEU A 59 -0.48 -2.20 -0.87
N ALA A 60 0.00 -2.42 0.36
CA ALA A 60 0.79 -1.42 1.09
C ALA A 60 2.13 -1.13 0.40
N VAL A 61 2.83 -2.15 -0.10
CA VAL A 61 4.06 -1.99 -0.87
C VAL A 61 3.79 -1.27 -2.20
N ALA A 62 2.69 -1.57 -2.88
CA ALA A 62 2.29 -0.91 -4.12
C ALA A 62 2.04 0.59 -3.91
N TYR A 63 1.29 0.95 -2.87
CA TYR A 63 1.05 2.35 -2.54
C TYR A 63 2.35 3.09 -2.19
N ALA A 64 3.20 2.49 -1.36
CA ALA A 64 4.50 3.05 -1.01
C ALA A 64 5.38 3.27 -2.26
N LEU A 65 5.38 2.32 -3.20
CA LEU A 65 6.10 2.44 -4.46
C LEU A 65 5.57 3.59 -5.31
N ALA A 66 4.24 3.74 -5.40
CA ALA A 66 3.63 4.84 -6.13
C ALA A 66 3.96 6.21 -5.50
N GLU A 67 3.80 6.32 -4.18
CA GLU A 67 3.98 7.57 -3.42
C GLU A 67 5.44 8.01 -3.41
N GLU A 68 6.36 7.14 -2.99
CA GLU A 68 7.77 7.50 -2.74
C GLU A 68 8.69 7.14 -3.92
N GLY A 69 8.39 6.06 -4.65
CA GLY A 69 9.24 5.57 -5.74
C GLY A 69 8.94 6.20 -7.10
N LEU A 70 7.68 6.48 -7.39
CA LEU A 70 7.23 7.02 -8.67
C LEU A 70 6.77 8.48 -8.60
N GLY A 71 6.54 9.03 -7.39
CA GLY A 71 6.09 10.41 -7.19
C GLY A 71 4.66 10.68 -7.65
N TRP A 72 3.80 9.66 -7.65
CA TRP A 72 2.42 9.70 -8.15
C TRP A 72 1.49 10.37 -7.14
N SER A 73 1.38 11.69 -7.19
CA SER A 73 0.49 12.43 -6.28
C SER A 73 -0.95 12.51 -6.80
N ASP A 74 -1.13 13.03 -8.01
CA ASP A 74 -2.45 13.18 -8.65
C ASP A 74 -3.07 11.83 -9.03
N GLU A 75 -2.24 10.87 -9.45
CA GLU A 75 -2.66 9.50 -9.75
C GLU A 75 -3.20 8.78 -8.52
N LEU A 76 -2.58 8.96 -7.35
CA LEU A 76 -3.02 8.35 -6.10
C LEU A 76 -4.36 8.91 -5.60
N GLU A 77 -4.71 10.15 -5.95
CA GLU A 77 -6.05 10.70 -5.67
C GLU A 77 -7.15 9.88 -6.37
N ARG A 78 -6.91 9.49 -7.63
CA ARG A 78 -7.84 8.64 -8.41
C ARG A 78 -7.98 7.25 -7.80
N LEU A 79 -6.93 6.77 -7.11
CA LEU A 79 -6.89 5.48 -6.45
C LEU A 79 -7.30 5.53 -4.97
N SER A 80 -7.82 6.67 -4.49
CA SER A 80 -8.16 6.90 -3.08
C SER A 80 -9.11 5.86 -2.48
N ARG A 81 -10.06 5.33 -3.27
CA ARG A 81 -10.98 4.26 -2.83
C ARG A 81 -10.27 2.91 -2.65
N ALA A 82 -9.23 2.61 -3.43
CA ALA A 82 -8.46 1.38 -3.32
C ALA A 82 -7.41 1.44 -2.18
N PHE A 83 -6.89 2.64 -1.91
CA PHE A 83 -5.78 2.86 -0.97
C PHE A 83 -6.12 3.79 0.20
N ALA A 84 -7.39 3.88 0.59
CA ALA A 84 -7.82 4.74 1.69
C ALA A 84 -7.05 4.44 3.00
N ARG A 85 -6.78 3.16 3.26
CA ARG A 85 -6.04 2.69 4.44
C ARG A 85 -4.57 3.14 4.37
N GLU A 86 -3.91 2.96 3.24
CA GLU A 86 -2.52 3.33 3.03
C GLU A 86 -2.32 4.85 3.06
N ARG A 87 -3.20 5.62 2.41
CA ARG A 87 -3.18 7.09 2.46
C ARG A 87 -3.33 7.63 3.88
N MET A 88 -4.21 7.04 4.67
CA MET A 88 -4.33 7.35 6.09
C MET A 88 -3.03 7.03 6.85
N CYS A 89 -2.42 5.87 6.60
CA CYS A 89 -1.16 5.47 7.25
C CYS A 89 0.00 6.40 6.88
N SER A 90 0.14 6.73 5.60
CA SER A 90 1.17 7.66 5.11
C SER A 90 1.03 9.03 5.76
N ARG A 91 -0.17 9.59 5.78
CA ARG A 91 -0.44 10.88 6.45
C ARG A 91 -0.12 10.84 7.95
N ALA A 92 -0.52 9.76 8.64
CA ALA A 92 -0.20 9.60 10.05
C ALA A 92 1.32 9.51 10.27
N LEU A 93 2.03 8.75 9.44
CA LEU A 93 3.48 8.61 9.52
C LEU A 93 4.20 9.95 9.29
N GLY A 94 3.80 10.71 8.28
CA GLY A 94 4.35 12.05 8.01
C GLY A 94 4.17 13.02 9.19
N LEU A 95 3.02 12.96 9.87
CA LEU A 95 2.80 13.75 11.09
C LEU A 95 3.72 13.31 12.24
N MET A 96 3.93 12.00 12.43
CA MET A 96 4.82 11.49 13.49
C MET A 96 6.28 11.85 13.20
N LEU A 97 6.73 11.73 11.96
CA LEU A 97 8.07 12.15 11.54
C LEU A 97 8.27 13.66 11.71
N GLY A 98 7.20 14.45 11.58
CA GLY A 98 7.18 15.88 11.90
C GLY A 98 7.10 16.21 13.40
N GLY A 99 7.17 15.21 14.29
CA GLY A 99 7.22 15.39 15.75
C GLY A 99 5.87 15.30 16.47
N ALA A 100 4.78 14.97 15.78
CA ALA A 100 3.49 14.73 16.45
C ALA A 100 3.51 13.43 17.25
N SER A 101 2.76 13.39 18.37
CA SER A 101 2.58 12.14 19.10
C SER A 101 1.80 11.12 18.27
N PRO A 102 1.99 9.79 18.47
CA PRO A 102 1.27 8.78 17.71
C PRO A 102 -0.26 8.88 17.83
N ALA A 103 -0.76 9.26 19.02
CA ALA A 103 -2.19 9.46 19.27
C ALA A 103 -2.74 10.65 18.46
N ASP A 104 -2.01 11.78 18.46
CA ASP A 104 -2.42 12.97 17.71
C ASP A 104 -2.34 12.74 16.20
N ALA A 105 -1.29 12.10 15.72
CA ALA A 105 -1.10 11.79 14.30
C ALA A 105 -2.22 10.87 13.78
N LEU A 106 -2.55 9.82 14.52
CA LEU A 106 -3.64 8.90 14.15
C LEU A 106 -5.02 9.55 14.29
N GLY A 107 -5.25 10.37 15.32
CA GLY A 107 -6.50 11.12 15.47
C GLY A 107 -6.73 12.17 14.37
N ARG A 108 -5.65 12.77 13.85
CA ARG A 108 -5.70 13.70 12.71
C ARG A 108 -5.83 13.00 11.36
N ALA A 109 -5.34 11.77 11.25
CA ALA A 109 -5.42 10.97 10.02
C ALA A 109 -6.71 10.15 9.92
N SER A 110 -7.36 9.80 11.04
CA SER A 110 -8.54 8.94 11.12
C SER A 110 -9.51 9.40 12.20
N ALA A 111 -10.81 9.37 11.90
CA ALA A 111 -11.87 9.74 12.85
C ALA A 111 -12.02 8.78 14.05
N LYS A 112 -11.44 7.57 14.01
CA LYS A 112 -11.38 6.63 15.15
C LYS A 112 -10.06 5.87 15.16
N LEU A 113 -9.64 5.48 16.36
CA LEU A 113 -8.41 4.73 16.65
C LEU A 113 -8.69 3.27 17.05
N PRO A 114 -9.16 2.40 16.13
CA PRO A 114 -9.19 0.97 16.39
C PRO A 114 -7.77 0.39 16.38
N ARG A 115 -7.52 -0.70 17.12
CA ARG A 115 -6.26 -1.47 17.07
C ARG A 115 -5.83 -1.84 15.63
N ALA A 116 -6.80 -1.98 14.72
CA ALA A 116 -6.58 -2.21 13.30
C ALA A 116 -5.79 -1.09 12.59
N CYS A 117 -5.90 0.17 13.04
CA CYS A 117 -5.15 1.30 12.47
C CYS A 117 -3.66 1.23 12.84
N VAL A 118 -3.34 0.80 14.07
CA VAL A 118 -1.94 0.63 14.50
C VAL A 118 -1.28 -0.52 13.72
N ALA A 119 -1.97 -1.64 13.57
CA ALA A 119 -1.48 -2.77 12.77
C ALA A 119 -1.26 -2.38 11.30
N ALA A 120 -2.19 -1.62 10.71
CA ALA A 120 -2.06 -1.10 9.35
C ALA A 120 -0.86 -0.16 9.19
N LEU A 121 -0.65 0.75 10.15
CA LEU A 121 0.49 1.68 10.13
C LEU A 121 1.83 0.95 10.22
N LEU A 122 1.96 -0.02 11.14
CA LEU A 122 3.17 -0.85 11.26
C LEU A 122 3.41 -1.68 9.99
N GLY A 123 2.34 -2.21 9.38
CA GLY A 123 2.41 -2.89 8.09
C GLY A 123 2.91 -1.99 6.97
N TYR A 124 2.41 -0.75 6.91
CA TYR A 124 2.83 0.25 5.93
C TYR A 124 4.28 0.69 6.12
N ALA A 125 4.67 1.02 7.36
CA ALA A 125 6.06 1.38 7.68
C ALA A 125 7.04 0.26 7.31
N ARG A 126 6.65 -1.00 7.53
CA ARG A 126 7.46 -2.15 7.11
C ARG A 126 7.54 -2.27 5.59
N ALA A 127 6.46 -1.99 4.86
CA ALA A 127 6.44 -2.01 3.40
C ALA A 127 7.44 -1.03 2.78
N LEU A 128 7.61 0.16 3.38
CA LEU A 128 8.62 1.14 2.97
C LEU A 128 10.05 0.60 3.05
N HIS A 129 10.34 -0.34 3.97
CA HIS A 129 11.65 -0.98 4.09
C HIS A 129 11.85 -2.17 3.12
N TYR A 130 10.81 -2.62 2.41
CA TYR A 130 10.93 -3.70 1.42
C TYR A 130 11.29 -3.19 0.01
N LEU A 131 11.07 -1.91 -0.27
CA LEU A 131 11.50 -1.21 -1.49
C LEU A 131 12.97 -0.80 -1.45
#